data_AF-A0A960V8C5-F1
#
_entry.id   AF-A0A960V8C5-F1
#
_cell.length_a   1.000
_cell.length_b   1.000
_cell.length_c   1.000
_cell.angle_alpha   90.00
_cell.angle_beta   90.00
_cell.angle_gamma   90.00
#
_symmetry.space_group_name_H-M   'P 1'
#
loop_
_entity.id
_entity.type
_entity.pdbx_description
1 polymer ?
#
loop_
_entity_poly.entity_id
_entity_poly.type
_entity_poly.pdbx_seq_one_letter_code
_entity_poly.pdbx_strand_id
1 'polypeptide(L)'
;TPFSRMYSGVHYPGDVLGGFLCGVSTLIFIQWFFKKYPEFPNPSGWENPKLMVKLSIQIIVLLTISFILMTPPSPVHESSLISVVAGGASLAGFYSGFVVLKYYFPNYSREKVGSINPILSISLLVIGILFLYIVLGQVSKTYLNNNVVFRYFRYFLLNFYIVFFIPFLTIKFTSKKNA
;
A
#
# COMPACT_ATOMS: atom_id res chain seq x y z
N THR A 1 -0.24 9.94 19.48
CA THR A 1 -1.61 10.31 19.08
C THR A 1 -1.63 11.76 18.60
N PRO A 2 -2.64 12.22 17.85
CA PRO A 2 -2.72 13.62 17.39
C PRO A 2 -2.64 14.63 18.56
N PHE A 3 -3.30 14.33 19.67
CA PHE A 3 -3.22 15.12 20.91
C PHE A 3 -1.81 15.16 21.52
N SER A 4 -1.10 14.03 21.52
CA SER A 4 0.30 13.99 21.99
C SER A 4 1.23 14.83 21.11
N ARG A 5 0.97 14.95 19.79
CA ARG A 5 1.76 15.79 18.89
C ARG A 5 1.51 17.29 19.09
N MET A 6 0.26 17.68 19.35
CA MET A 6 -0.08 19.05 19.74
C MET A 6 0.54 19.41 21.10
N TYR A 7 0.48 18.49 22.07
CA TYR A 7 1.07 18.68 23.40
C TYR A 7 2.59 18.86 23.34
N SER A 8 3.28 18.13 22.46
CA SER A 8 4.73 18.29 22.23
C SER A 8 5.10 19.52 21.38
N GLY A 9 4.13 20.35 20.96
CA GLY A 9 4.39 21.57 20.20
C GLY A 9 4.90 21.37 18.76
N VAL A 10 4.84 20.13 18.22
CA VAL A 10 5.37 19.81 16.88
C VAL A 10 4.36 20.00 15.74
N HIS A 11 3.08 20.21 16.07
CA HIS A 11 2.02 20.44 15.10
C HIS A 11 0.98 21.40 15.66
N TYR A 12 0.51 22.32 14.83
CA TYR A 12 -0.57 23.21 15.20
C TYR A 12 -1.93 22.48 15.15
N PRO A 13 -2.94 22.93 15.90
CA PRO A 13 -4.29 22.37 15.83
C PRO A 13 -4.85 22.36 14.40
N GLY A 14 -4.50 23.36 13.59
CA GLY A 14 -4.85 23.42 12.17
C GLY A 14 -4.28 22.27 11.34
N ASP A 15 -3.03 21.87 11.59
CA ASP A 15 -2.38 20.75 10.88
C ASP A 15 -3.07 19.42 11.19
N VAL A 16 -3.44 19.22 12.46
CA VAL A 16 -4.15 18.03 12.92
C VAL A 16 -5.56 17.97 12.34
N LEU A 17 -6.29 19.09 12.36
CA LEU A 17 -7.63 19.18 11.80
C LEU A 17 -7.60 18.98 10.28
N GLY A 18 -6.64 19.59 9.58
CA GLY A 18 -6.45 19.42 8.14
C GLY A 18 -6.18 17.97 7.75
N GLY A 19 -5.27 17.31 8.49
CA GLY A 19 -4.99 15.88 8.29
C GLY A 19 -6.22 15.00 8.53
N PHE A 20 -7.01 15.29 9.56
CA PHE A 20 -8.26 14.58 9.84
C PHE A 20 -9.29 14.75 8.72
N LEU A 21 -9.55 16.00 8.30
CA LEU A 21 -10.50 16.29 7.22
C LEU A 21 -10.07 15.64 5.89
N CYS A 22 -8.78 15.68 5.57
CA CYS A 22 -8.23 15.03 4.39
C CYS A 22 -8.43 13.50 4.43
N GLY A 23 -8.18 12.88 5.58
CA GLY A 23 -8.41 11.45 5.80
C GLY A 23 -9.88 11.04 5.65
N VAL A 24 -10.80 11.78 6.29
CA VAL A 24 -12.25 11.54 6.16
C VAL A 24 -12.72 11.72 4.73
N SER A 25 -12.29 12.80 4.06
CA SER A 25 -12.64 13.07 2.67
C SER A 25 -12.14 11.97 1.74
N THR A 26 -10.93 11.45 1.97
CA THR A 26 -10.36 10.34 1.21
C THR A 26 -11.15 9.05 1.43
N LEU A 27 -11.56 8.75 2.67
CA LEU A 27 -12.41 7.59 2.96
C LEU A 27 -13.77 7.67 2.27
N ILE A 28 -14.41 8.84 2.32
CA ILE A 28 -15.69 9.09 1.63
C ILE A 28 -15.51 8.90 0.12
N PHE A 29 -14.44 9.46 -0.45
CA PHE A 29 -14.13 9.30 -1.87
C PHE A 29 -13.91 7.85 -2.26
N ILE A 30 -13.10 7.10 -1.50
CA ILE A 30 -12.85 5.66 -1.75
C ILE A 30 -14.16 4.87 -1.69
N GLN A 31 -14.99 5.12 -0.67
CA GLN A 31 -16.28 4.44 -0.53
C GLN A 31 -17.21 4.76 -1.70
N TRP A 32 -17.32 6.03 -2.08
CA TRP A 32 -18.12 6.46 -3.22
C TRP A 32 -17.62 5.83 -4.53
N PHE A 33 -16.30 5.82 -4.75
CA PHE A 33 -15.67 5.29 -5.95
C PHE A 33 -15.96 3.80 -6.11
N PHE A 34 -15.74 2.98 -5.07
CA PHE A 34 -16.01 1.54 -5.13
C PHE A 34 -17.50 1.20 -5.14
N LYS A 35 -18.37 2.07 -4.62
CA LYS A 35 -19.83 1.93 -4.78
C LYS A 35 -20.24 2.16 -6.23
N LYS A 36 -19.62 3.13 -6.92
CA LYS A 36 -19.92 3.47 -8.32
C LYS A 36 -19.29 2.49 -9.31
N TYR A 37 -18.09 1.99 -9.01
CA TYR A 37 -17.32 1.07 -9.85
C TYR A 37 -16.95 -0.20 -9.07
N PRO A 38 -17.92 -1.09 -8.76
CA PRO A 38 -17.70 -2.25 -7.91
C PRO A 38 -16.74 -3.29 -8.52
N GLU A 39 -16.67 -3.31 -9.85
CA GLU A 39 -15.79 -4.23 -10.58
C GLU A 39 -14.38 -3.69 -10.74
N PHE A 40 -14.07 -2.46 -10.34
CA PHE A 40 -12.74 -1.88 -10.57
C PHE A 40 -11.68 -2.46 -9.60
N PRO A 41 -10.47 -2.80 -10.10
CA PRO A 41 -10.14 -3.12 -11.48
C PRO A 41 -10.72 -4.50 -11.85
N ASN A 42 -11.11 -4.67 -13.12
CA ASN A 42 -11.64 -5.93 -13.65
C ASN A 42 -10.64 -6.58 -14.63
N PRO A 43 -9.53 -7.20 -14.14
CA PRO A 43 -8.57 -7.87 -15.02
C PRO A 43 -9.16 -8.96 -15.89
N SER A 44 -10.22 -9.63 -15.45
CA SER A 44 -10.90 -10.69 -16.20
C SER A 44 -11.61 -10.19 -17.45
N GLY A 45 -12.01 -8.92 -17.48
CA GLY A 45 -12.65 -8.29 -18.64
C GLY A 45 -11.66 -7.75 -19.69
N TRP A 46 -10.34 -7.88 -19.46
CA TRP A 46 -9.32 -7.40 -20.39
C TRP A 46 -9.05 -8.43 -21.49
N GLU A 47 -8.85 -7.97 -22.73
CA GLU A 47 -8.53 -8.84 -23.89
C GLU A 47 -7.28 -9.70 -23.65
N ASN A 48 -6.27 -9.12 -23.00
CA ASN A 48 -5.07 -9.82 -22.55
C ASN A 48 -4.76 -9.49 -21.08
N PRO A 49 -5.37 -10.22 -20.13
CA PRO A 49 -5.30 -9.89 -18.70
C PRO A 49 -3.86 -9.83 -18.18
N LYS A 50 -3.00 -10.78 -18.58
CA LYS A 50 -1.61 -10.84 -18.13
C LYS A 50 -0.81 -9.63 -18.58
N LEU A 51 -0.96 -9.23 -19.85
CA LEU A 51 -0.29 -8.05 -20.39
C LEU A 51 -0.80 -6.78 -19.72
N MET A 52 -2.11 -6.64 -19.57
CA MET A 52 -2.73 -5.43 -19.02
C MET A 52 -2.43 -5.24 -17.52
N VAL A 53 -2.37 -6.33 -16.73
CA VAL A 53 -1.89 -6.28 -15.34
C VAL A 53 -0.45 -5.77 -15.28
N LYS A 54 0.42 -6.31 -16.15
CA LYS A 54 1.82 -5.88 -16.20
C LYS A 54 1.94 -4.40 -16.57
N LEU A 55 1.20 -3.96 -17.59
CA LEU A 55 1.20 -2.56 -18.03
C LEU A 55 0.65 -1.62 -16.95
N SER A 56 -0.45 -1.98 -16.28
CA SER A 56 -1.02 -1.14 -15.21
C SER A 56 -0.05 -0.96 -14.04
N ILE A 57 0.68 -2.01 -13.68
CA ILE A 57 1.73 -1.95 -12.64
C ILE A 57 2.88 -1.06 -13.10
N GLN A 58 3.35 -1.23 -14.34
CA GLN A 58 4.42 -0.40 -14.88
C GLN A 58 4.03 1.08 -14.92
N ILE A 59 2.79 1.40 -15.35
CA ILE A 59 2.29 2.78 -15.41
C ILE A 59 2.24 3.39 -14.01
N ILE A 60 1.67 2.72 -13.00
CA ILE A 60 1.58 3.30 -11.65
C ILE A 60 2.97 3.50 -11.02
N VAL A 61 3.90 2.58 -11.28
CA VAL A 61 5.28 2.70 -10.80
C VAL A 61 5.98 3.86 -11.51
N LEU A 62 5.86 3.97 -12.84
CA LEU A 62 6.42 5.08 -13.60
C LEU A 62 5.87 6.43 -13.15
N LEU A 63 4.56 6.54 -12.94
CA LEU A 63 3.94 7.77 -12.45
C LEU A 63 4.48 8.16 -11.07
N THR A 64 4.53 7.22 -10.14
CA THR A 64 4.94 7.51 -8.75
C THR A 64 6.44 7.70 -8.59
N ILE A 65 7.28 7.03 -9.39
CA ILE A 65 8.74 7.20 -9.36
C ILE A 65 9.19 8.47 -10.08
N SER A 66 8.47 8.92 -11.11
CA SER A 66 8.82 10.15 -11.85
C SER A 66 8.78 11.38 -10.94
N PHE A 67 7.80 11.48 -10.04
CA PHE A 67 7.75 12.55 -9.03
C PHE A 67 8.99 12.58 -8.12
N ILE A 68 9.58 11.41 -7.86
CA ILE A 68 10.78 11.28 -7.03
C ILE A 68 12.01 11.78 -7.79
N LEU A 69 12.11 11.42 -9.08
CA LEU A 69 13.23 11.81 -9.93
C LEU A 69 13.23 13.31 -10.29
N MET A 70 12.06 13.95 -10.30
CA MET A 70 11.91 15.36 -10.66
C MET A 70 12.12 16.33 -9.48
N THR A 71 12.26 15.85 -8.25
CA THR A 71 12.41 16.74 -7.08
C THR A 71 13.89 17.01 -6.80
N PRO A 72 14.37 18.27 -6.90
CA PRO A 72 15.77 18.59 -6.64
C PRO A 72 16.12 18.34 -5.17
N PRO A 73 17.32 17.81 -4.87
CA PRO A 73 17.76 17.60 -3.51
C PRO A 73 17.97 18.96 -2.82
N SER A 74 17.13 19.25 -1.83
CA SER A 74 17.25 20.42 -0.97
C SER A 74 17.08 19.98 0.49
N PRO A 75 17.98 20.38 1.41
CA PRO A 75 17.88 19.99 2.82
C PRO A 75 16.61 20.52 3.49
N VAL A 76 16.03 21.61 2.97
CA VAL A 76 14.74 22.16 3.46
C VAL A 76 13.55 21.26 3.10
N HIS A 77 13.67 20.45 2.04
CA HIS A 77 12.58 19.65 1.48
C HIS A 77 12.73 18.15 1.75
N GLU A 78 13.78 17.72 2.44
CA GLU A 78 14.10 16.30 2.58
C GLU A 78 13.00 15.51 3.31
N SER A 79 12.45 16.05 4.40
CA SER A 79 11.36 15.42 5.17
C SER A 79 10.05 15.30 4.37
N SER A 80 9.74 16.32 3.58
CA SER A 80 8.59 16.34 2.68
C SER A 80 8.77 15.34 1.54
N LEU A 81 9.95 15.31 0.91
CA LEU A 81 10.29 14.35 -0.14
C LEU A 81 10.17 12.91 0.35
N ILE A 82 10.68 12.63 1.56
CA ILE A 82 10.55 11.31 2.20
C ILE A 82 9.08 10.89 2.32
N SER A 83 8.20 11.82 2.71
CA SER A 83 6.78 11.55 2.89
C SER A 83 6.09 11.30 1.54
N VAL A 84 6.43 12.08 0.51
CA VAL A 84 5.94 11.89 -0.86
C VAL A 84 6.40 10.54 -1.42
N VAL A 85 7.67 10.17 -1.23
CA VAL A 85 8.22 8.88 -1.66
C VAL A 85 7.48 7.73 -0.99
N ALA A 86 7.29 7.79 0.33
CA ALA A 86 6.59 6.76 1.08
C ALA A 86 5.12 6.65 0.64
N GLY A 87 4.43 7.80 0.46
CA GLY A 87 3.04 7.85 0.00
C GLY A 87 2.86 7.30 -1.40
N GLY A 88 3.69 7.76 -2.36
CA GLY A 88 3.66 7.30 -3.75
C GLY A 88 3.98 5.82 -3.89
N ALA A 89 5.02 5.35 -3.19
CA ALA A 89 5.34 3.92 -3.12
C ALA A 89 4.19 3.09 -2.54
N SER A 90 3.56 3.58 -1.47
CA SER A 90 2.43 2.90 -0.84
C SER A 90 1.23 2.80 -1.78
N LEU A 91 0.92 3.88 -2.51
CA LEU A 91 -0.13 3.91 -3.52
C LEU A 91 0.15 2.91 -4.65
N ALA A 92 1.37 2.93 -5.19
CA ALA A 92 1.77 2.01 -6.26
C ALA A 92 1.75 0.55 -5.80
N GLY A 93 2.25 0.26 -4.60
CA GLY A 93 2.23 -1.07 -4.01
C GLY A 93 0.81 -1.57 -3.74
N PHE A 94 -0.04 -0.71 -3.19
CA PHE A 94 -1.45 -0.99 -2.94
C PHE A 94 -2.19 -1.33 -4.24
N TYR A 95 -2.11 -0.44 -5.25
CA TYR A 95 -2.79 -0.64 -6.53
C TYR A 95 -2.28 -1.90 -7.24
N SER A 96 -0.96 -2.09 -7.30
CA SER A 96 -0.35 -3.28 -7.91
C SER A 96 -0.81 -4.56 -7.21
N GLY A 97 -0.82 -4.58 -5.89
CA GLY A 97 -1.30 -5.71 -5.10
C GLY A 97 -2.77 -5.98 -5.35
N PHE A 98 -3.58 -4.94 -5.44
CA PHE A 98 -5.03 -5.04 -5.66
C PHE A 98 -5.37 -5.59 -7.05
N VAL A 99 -4.69 -5.10 -8.10
CA VAL A 99 -4.84 -5.60 -9.47
C VAL A 99 -4.44 -7.08 -9.56
N VAL A 100 -3.30 -7.45 -8.97
CA VAL A 100 -2.83 -8.85 -8.97
C VAL A 100 -3.78 -9.74 -8.18
N LEU A 101 -4.28 -9.29 -7.04
CA LEU A 101 -5.28 -10.03 -6.25
C LEU A 101 -6.54 -10.30 -7.07
N LYS A 102 -7.08 -9.29 -7.75
CA LYS A 102 -8.25 -9.43 -8.63
C LYS A 102 -7.98 -10.31 -9.84
N TYR A 103 -6.75 -10.34 -10.35
CA TYR A 103 -6.36 -11.26 -11.41
C TYR A 103 -6.41 -12.74 -10.96
N TYR A 104 -5.90 -13.05 -9.77
CA TYR A 104 -5.95 -14.42 -9.23
C TYR A 104 -7.31 -14.80 -8.65
N PHE A 105 -8.07 -13.83 -8.12
CA PHE A 105 -9.38 -14.05 -7.52
C PHE A 105 -10.40 -13.01 -8.03
N PRO A 106 -10.91 -13.16 -9.27
CA PRO A 106 -11.87 -12.21 -9.87
C PRO A 106 -13.14 -12.05 -9.02
N ASN A 107 -13.65 -13.17 -8.51
CA ASN A 107 -14.83 -13.26 -7.67
C ASN A 107 -14.52 -13.10 -6.17
N TYR A 108 -13.43 -12.41 -5.82
CA TYR A 108 -13.16 -12.06 -4.43
C TYR A 108 -14.25 -11.12 -3.92
N SER A 109 -15.28 -11.70 -3.28
CA SER A 109 -16.40 -11.01 -2.65
C SER A 109 -16.24 -11.02 -1.12
N ARG A 110 -16.87 -10.04 -0.47
CA ARG A 110 -16.91 -9.89 1.00
C ARG A 110 -17.42 -11.15 1.72
N GLU A 111 -18.21 -12.00 1.06
CA GLU A 111 -18.77 -13.22 1.65
C GLU A 111 -17.70 -14.30 1.88
N LYS A 112 -16.68 -14.40 1.02
CA LYS A 112 -15.54 -15.30 1.27
C LYS A 112 -14.60 -14.82 2.37
N VAL A 113 -14.69 -13.55 2.77
CA VAL A 113 -13.91 -12.96 3.87
C VAL A 113 -14.35 -13.52 5.23
N GLY A 114 -15.61 -13.95 5.38
CA GLY A 114 -16.11 -14.58 6.60
C GLY A 114 -15.42 -15.92 6.96
N SER A 115 -14.72 -16.54 6.00
CA SER A 115 -13.97 -17.79 6.20
C SER A 115 -12.46 -17.57 6.42
N ILE A 116 -12.00 -16.31 6.36
CA ILE A 116 -10.58 -15.97 6.56
C ILE A 116 -10.25 -16.11 8.05
N ASN A 117 -9.28 -16.95 8.38
CA ASN A 117 -8.81 -17.11 9.76
C ASN A 117 -8.13 -15.80 10.21
N PRO A 118 -8.73 -15.03 11.15
CA PRO A 118 -8.21 -13.72 11.54
C PRO A 118 -6.85 -13.83 12.22
N ILE A 119 -6.61 -14.91 12.97
CA ILE A 119 -5.34 -15.16 13.66
C ILE A 119 -4.22 -15.31 12.64
N LEU A 120 -4.43 -16.12 11.59
CA LEU A 120 -3.45 -16.31 10.52
C LEU A 120 -3.14 -14.99 9.81
N SER A 121 -4.16 -14.20 9.48
CA SER A 121 -3.98 -12.90 8.82
C SER A 121 -3.21 -11.91 9.69
N ILE A 122 -3.51 -11.86 11.00
CA ILE A 122 -2.76 -11.02 11.96
C ILE A 122 -1.31 -11.51 12.08
N SER A 123 -1.08 -12.82 12.18
CA SER A 123 0.28 -13.37 12.24
C SER A 123 1.10 -13.03 10.98
N LEU A 124 0.52 -13.21 9.80
CA LEU A 124 1.16 -12.84 8.54
C LEU A 124 1.42 -11.33 8.44
N LEU A 125 0.49 -10.49 8.91
CA LEU A 125 0.68 -9.05 8.97
C LEU A 125 1.88 -8.67 9.86
N VAL A 126 1.93 -9.24 11.08
CA VAL A 126 3.03 -8.98 12.03
C VAL A 126 4.36 -9.43 11.43
N ILE A 127 4.44 -10.63 10.86
CA ILE A 127 5.65 -11.15 10.21
C ILE A 127 6.08 -10.23 9.06
N GLY A 128 5.13 -9.83 8.21
CA GLY A 128 5.37 -8.93 7.10
C GLY A 128 5.92 -7.58 7.55
N ILE A 129 5.36 -6.98 8.60
CA ILE A 129 5.85 -5.71 9.17
C ILE A 129 7.26 -5.91 9.76
N LEU A 130 7.49 -6.94 10.56
CA LEU A 130 8.80 -7.20 11.16
C LEU A 130 9.88 -7.36 10.07
N PHE A 131 9.60 -8.15 9.04
CA PHE A 131 10.57 -8.39 7.98
C PHE A 131 10.72 -7.20 7.02
N LEU A 132 9.62 -6.76 6.39
CA LEU A 132 9.68 -5.76 5.32
C LEU A 132 9.91 -4.33 5.85
N TYR A 133 9.45 -4.01 7.06
CA TYR A 133 9.64 -2.66 7.60
C TYR A 133 10.91 -2.57 8.45
N ILE A 134 11.09 -3.47 9.42
CA ILE A 134 12.19 -3.39 10.38
C ILE A 134 13.48 -3.94 9.77
N VAL A 135 13.51 -5.20 9.34
CA VAL A 135 14.75 -5.82 8.83
C VAL A 135 15.26 -5.10 7.58
N LEU A 136 14.42 -4.92 6.55
CA LEU A 136 14.83 -4.16 5.37
C LEU A 136 15.16 -2.70 5.71
N GLY A 137 14.51 -2.11 6.72
CA GLY A 137 14.84 -0.78 7.19
C GLY A 137 16.25 -0.67 7.77
N GLN A 138 16.66 -1.64 8.58
CA GLN A 138 18.02 -1.69 9.12
C GLN A 138 19.04 -1.94 8.02
N VAL A 139 18.77 -2.88 7.11
CA VAL A 139 19.63 -3.14 5.94
C VAL A 139 19.81 -1.87 5.10
N SER A 140 18.73 -1.13 4.84
CA SER A 140 18.79 0.16 4.12
C SER A 140 19.69 1.18 4.81
N LYS A 141 19.63 1.24 6.14
CA LYS A 141 20.38 2.21 6.93
C LYS A 141 21.87 1.85 6.96
N THR A 142 22.18 0.58 7.18
CA THR A 142 23.55 0.09 7.33
C THR A 142 24.30 0.04 6.01
N TYR A 143 23.68 -0.45 4.92
CA TYR A 143 24.39 -0.73 3.67
C TYR A 143 24.11 0.28 2.55
N LEU A 144 22.99 0.99 2.60
CA LEU A 144 22.52 1.82 1.49
C LEU A 144 22.37 3.30 1.86
N ASN A 145 22.87 3.70 3.04
CA ASN A 145 22.82 5.08 3.54
C ASN A 145 21.43 5.73 3.38
N ASN A 146 20.37 4.98 3.66
CA ASN A 146 18.97 5.43 3.53
C ASN A 146 18.56 5.94 2.13
N ASN A 147 19.14 5.36 1.07
CA ASN A 147 18.81 5.67 -0.32
C ASN A 147 17.29 5.75 -0.58
N VAL A 148 16.87 6.82 -1.25
CA VAL A 148 15.46 7.13 -1.54
C VAL A 148 14.78 6.04 -2.38
N VAL A 149 15.49 5.44 -3.33
CA VAL A 149 14.98 4.35 -4.18
C VAL A 149 14.74 3.09 -3.35
N PHE A 150 15.65 2.73 -2.46
CA PHE A 150 15.43 1.58 -1.59
C PHE A 150 14.24 1.81 -0.65
N ARG A 151 14.11 3.04 -0.13
CA ARG A 151 12.96 3.45 0.67
C ARG A 151 11.66 3.29 -0.11
N TYR A 152 11.62 3.73 -1.37
CA TYR A 152 10.48 3.52 -2.27
C TYR A 152 10.13 2.04 -2.38
N PHE A 153 11.10 1.17 -2.73
CA PHE A 153 10.84 -0.26 -2.84
C PHE A 153 10.33 -0.90 -1.55
N ARG A 154 10.87 -0.50 -0.40
CA ARG A 154 10.42 -1.00 0.91
C ARG A 154 8.94 -0.71 1.14
N TYR A 155 8.49 0.53 0.91
CA TYR A 155 7.09 0.91 1.09
C TYR A 155 6.18 0.30 0.01
N PHE A 156 6.67 0.17 -1.22
CA PHE A 156 5.97 -0.53 -2.30
C PHE A 156 5.71 -1.99 -1.92
N LEU A 157 6.76 -2.72 -1.54
CA LEU A 157 6.69 -4.14 -1.19
C LEU A 157 5.82 -4.38 0.04
N LEU A 158 5.92 -3.52 1.06
CA LEU A 158 5.08 -3.64 2.26
C LEU A 158 3.59 -3.55 1.93
N ASN A 159 3.18 -2.55 1.14
CA ASN A 159 1.77 -2.38 0.78
C ASN A 159 1.30 -3.44 -0.21
N PHE A 160 2.14 -3.83 -1.17
CA PHE A 160 1.86 -4.96 -2.06
C PHE A 160 1.66 -6.25 -1.25
N TYR A 161 2.50 -6.51 -0.26
CA TYR A 161 2.41 -7.67 0.63
C TYR A 161 1.09 -7.68 1.40
N ILE A 162 0.72 -6.55 2.00
CA ILE A 162 -0.52 -6.42 2.76
C ILE A 162 -1.75 -6.69 1.88
N VAL A 163 -1.78 -6.13 0.67
CA VAL A 163 -2.95 -6.19 -0.20
C VAL A 163 -3.04 -7.51 -0.96
N PHE A 164 -1.93 -8.08 -1.42
CA PHE A 164 -1.93 -9.31 -2.21
C PHE A 164 -1.54 -10.54 -1.41
N PHE A 165 -0.34 -10.55 -0.81
CA PHE A 165 0.21 -11.77 -0.20
C PHE A 165 -0.59 -12.25 1.01
N ILE A 166 -1.03 -11.35 1.89
CA ILE A 166 -1.81 -11.74 3.07
C ILE A 166 -3.12 -12.41 2.63
N PRO A 167 -4.00 -11.79 1.81
CA PRO A 167 -5.21 -12.46 1.35
C PRO A 167 -4.92 -13.73 0.55
N PHE A 168 -3.93 -13.71 -0.35
CA PHE A 168 -3.57 -14.88 -1.15
C PHE A 168 -3.19 -16.09 -0.29
N LEU A 169 -2.31 -15.89 0.69
CA LEU A 169 -1.89 -16.96 1.59
C LEU A 169 -3.05 -17.44 2.46
N THR A 170 -3.82 -16.52 3.05
CA THR A 170 -4.94 -16.93 3.92
C THR A 170 -6.00 -17.71 3.15
N ILE A 171 -6.38 -17.28 1.94
CA ILE A 171 -7.31 -18.04 1.08
C ILE A 171 -6.76 -19.43 0.77
N LYS A 172 -5.48 -19.53 0.41
CA LYS A 172 -4.84 -20.80 0.05
C LYS A 172 -4.77 -21.77 1.24
N PHE A 173 -4.47 -21.29 2.44
CA PHE A 173 -4.42 -22.12 3.65
C PHE A 173 -5.81 -22.53 4.15
N THR A 174 -6.81 -21.65 4.09
CA THR A 174 -8.19 -22.01 4.45
C THR A 174 -8.78 -23.02 3.48
N SER A 175 -8.58 -22.84 2.16
CA SER A 175 -9.11 -23.77 1.15
C SER A 175 -8.58 -25.19 1.29
N LYS A 176 -7.33 -25.36 1.76
CA LYS A 176 -6.71 -26.67 1.96
C LYS A 176 -7.25 -27.42 3.19
N LYS A 177 -7.90 -26.71 4.13
CA LYS A 177 -8.46 -27.30 5.36
C LYS A 177 -9.87 -27.89 5.16
N ASN A 178 -10.54 -27.53 4.06
CA ASN A 178 -11.90 -27.94 3.72
C ASN A 178 -11.96 -28.97 2.57
N ALA A 179 -10.81 -29.51 2.15
CA ALA A 179 -10.67 -30.57 1.15
C ALA A 179 -10.06 -31.79 1.82
#